data_AF-Q68K19-F1
#
_entry.id   AF-Q68K19-F1
#
_cell.length_a   1.000
_cell.length_b   1.000
_cell.length_c   1.000
_cell.angle_alpha   90.00
_cell.angle_beta   90.00
_cell.angle_gamma   90.00
#
_symmetry.space_group_name_H-M   'P 1'
#
loop_
_entity.id
_entity.type
_entity.pdbx_description
1 polymer ?
#
loop_
_entity_poly.entity_id
_entity_poly.type
_entity_poly.pdbx_seq_one_letter_code
_entity_poly.pdbx_strand_id
1 'polypeptide(L)'
;MSAKVEIDSKTLASKAVILDIEGTTTSISFVKDVLFPYVKENVESFLKENFSRDDVKAVVAKLREQAIEDVKSEVDGAVAIADETAEETEQIETVVKNVQWQMSLDRKTAALKTLEGLVYPKGYTDGKLKAQVYEDAFKAMEQWVASGHKLYIYSSGSVDAQKLLFAHT
;
A
#
# COMPACT_ATOMS: atom_id res chain seq x y z
N MET A 1 -23.20 -25.56 -5.83
CA MET A 1 -23.70 -25.04 -7.13
C MET A 1 -23.12 -23.66 -7.30
N SER A 2 -22.25 -23.43 -8.29
CA SER A 2 -21.77 -22.08 -8.60
C SER A 2 -22.91 -21.31 -9.26
N ALA A 3 -23.35 -20.20 -8.68
CA ALA A 3 -24.31 -19.32 -9.31
C ALA A 3 -23.64 -18.76 -10.57
N LYS A 4 -24.06 -19.20 -11.75
CA LYS A 4 -23.66 -18.55 -13.00
C LYS A 4 -24.26 -17.16 -13.00
N VAL A 5 -23.42 -16.15 -12.82
CA VAL A 5 -23.79 -14.77 -13.10
C VAL A 5 -23.87 -14.65 -14.62
N GLU A 6 -25.06 -14.41 -15.15
CA GLU A 6 -25.21 -14.07 -16.57
C GLU A 6 -24.61 -12.68 -16.78
N ILE A 7 -23.50 -12.64 -17.51
CA ILE A 7 -22.88 -11.39 -17.94
C ILE A 7 -23.51 -11.00 -19.28
N ASP A 8 -24.11 -9.82 -19.34
CA ASP A 8 -24.79 -9.35 -20.54
C ASP A 8 -23.81 -9.08 -21.70
N SER A 9 -24.34 -9.06 -22.93
CA SER A 9 -23.55 -8.90 -24.15
C SER A 9 -22.82 -7.56 -24.24
N LYS A 10 -23.34 -6.51 -23.61
CA LYS A 10 -22.68 -5.19 -23.56
C LYS A 10 -21.46 -5.24 -22.65
N THR A 11 -21.56 -5.94 -21.51
CA THR A 11 -20.45 -6.16 -20.60
C THR A 11 -19.35 -7.00 -21.27
N LEU A 12 -19.71 -8.05 -22.01
CA LEU A 12 -18.76 -8.84 -22.81
C LEU A 12 -18.09 -8.05 -23.96
N ALA A 13 -18.76 -7.02 -24.49
CA ALA A 13 -18.23 -6.15 -25.54
C ALA A 13 -17.32 -5.02 -25.02
N SER A 14 -17.07 -4.95 -23.71
CA SER A 14 -16.24 -3.91 -23.10
C SER A 14 -14.81 -3.92 -23.65
N LYS A 15 -14.24 -2.75 -23.93
CA LYS A 15 -12.84 -2.66 -24.41
C LYS A 15 -11.81 -2.67 -23.28
N ALA A 16 -12.25 -2.43 -22.05
CA ALA A 16 -11.41 -2.34 -20.89
C ALA A 16 -12.06 -3.04 -19.70
N VAL A 17 -11.22 -3.62 -18.84
CA VAL A 17 -11.60 -4.23 -17.56
C VAL A 17 -10.83 -3.48 -16.48
N ILE A 18 -11.54 -3.03 -15.44
CA ILE A 18 -10.96 -2.39 -14.27
C ILE A 18 -11.08 -3.38 -13.12
N LEU A 19 -9.95 -3.70 -12.48
CA LEU A 19 -9.87 -4.67 -11.40
C LEU A 19 -9.49 -3.96 -10.11
N ASP A 20 -10.20 -4.30 -9.04
CA ASP A 20 -9.71 -4.07 -7.68
C ASP A 20 -8.69 -5.17 -7.32
N ILE A 21 -7.94 -4.95 -6.24
CA ILE A 21 -6.96 -5.90 -5.70
C ILE A 21 -7.57 -6.68 -4.54
N GLU A 22 -7.93 -6.00 -3.45
CA GLU A 22 -8.24 -6.62 -2.18
C GLU A 22 -9.61 -7.32 -2.22
N GLY A 23 -9.62 -8.64 -2.01
CA GLY A 23 -10.83 -9.46 -2.15
C GLY A 23 -11.28 -9.71 -3.59
N THR A 24 -10.53 -9.23 -4.58
CA THR A 24 -10.81 -9.42 -6.01
C THR A 24 -9.72 -10.23 -6.69
N THR A 25 -8.51 -9.68 -6.88
CA THR A 25 -7.37 -10.44 -7.42
C THR A 25 -6.54 -11.09 -6.33
N THR A 26 -6.57 -10.52 -5.12
CA THR A 26 -5.66 -10.85 -4.01
C THR A 26 -6.46 -10.99 -2.72
N SER A 27 -6.05 -11.90 -1.83
CA SER A 27 -6.74 -12.11 -0.57
C SER A 27 -6.73 -10.87 0.33
N ILE A 28 -7.88 -10.56 0.92
CA ILE A 28 -8.03 -9.57 2.00
C ILE A 28 -7.04 -9.87 3.13
N SER A 29 -6.92 -11.15 3.50
CA SER A 29 -5.99 -11.58 4.57
C SER A 29 -4.53 -11.37 4.20
N PHE A 30 -4.15 -11.43 2.92
CA PHE A 30 -2.76 -11.15 2.53
C PHE A 30 -2.41 -9.67 2.78
N VAL A 31 -3.31 -8.75 2.43
CA VAL A 31 -3.10 -7.33 2.68
C VAL A 31 -3.04 -7.06 4.18
N LYS A 32 -4.05 -7.53 4.92
CA LYS A 32 -4.21 -7.23 6.34
C LYS A 32 -3.22 -7.97 7.25
N ASP A 33 -2.97 -9.25 6.97
CA ASP A 33 -2.23 -10.14 7.88
C ASP A 33 -0.78 -10.38 7.43
N VAL A 34 -0.38 -9.88 6.24
CA VAL A 34 1.00 -10.00 5.74
C VAL A 34 1.60 -8.63 5.42
N LEU A 35 1.00 -7.85 4.52
CA LEU A 35 1.58 -6.57 4.09
C LEU A 35 1.64 -5.55 5.24
N PHE A 36 0.53 -5.35 5.96
CA PHE A 36 0.49 -4.37 7.05
C PHE A 36 1.43 -4.75 8.21
N PRO A 37 1.45 -6.00 8.72
CA PRO A 37 2.43 -6.42 9.71
C PRO A 37 3.87 -6.23 9.25
N TYR A 38 4.17 -6.52 7.97
CA TYR A 38 5.50 -6.31 7.42
C TYR A 38 5.96 -4.85 7.55
N VAL A 39 5.11 -3.88 7.21
CA VAL A 39 5.47 -2.46 7.39
C VAL A 39 5.70 -2.14 8.87
N LYS A 40 4.80 -2.58 9.74
CA LYS A 40 4.91 -2.32 11.19
C LYS A 40 6.23 -2.84 11.79
N GLU A 41 6.69 -4.00 11.34
CA GLU A 41 7.93 -4.63 11.80
C GLU A 41 9.19 -4.03 11.20
N ASN A 42 9.11 -3.44 9.99
CA ASN A 42 10.29 -3.03 9.23
C ASN A 42 10.43 -1.50 9.06
N VAL A 43 9.41 -0.70 9.37
CA VAL A 43 9.43 0.76 9.17
C VAL A 43 10.58 1.45 9.92
N GLU A 44 10.89 1.02 11.13
CA GLU A 44 11.98 1.61 11.91
C GLU A 44 13.35 1.34 11.28
N SER A 45 13.65 0.09 10.91
CA SER A 45 14.89 -0.27 10.24
C SER A 45 15.00 0.44 8.88
N PHE A 46 13.89 0.49 8.14
CA PHE A 46 13.83 1.18 6.86
C PHE A 46 14.18 2.66 7.00
N LEU A 47 13.58 3.37 7.97
CA LEU A 47 13.86 4.78 8.20
C LEU A 47 15.31 4.99 8.63
N LYS A 48 15.84 4.18 9.56
CA LYS A 48 17.26 4.26 9.96
C LYS A 48 18.24 4.07 8.80
N GLU A 49 17.91 3.19 7.86
CA GLU A 49 18.75 2.92 6.68
C GLU A 49 18.61 3.98 5.58
N ASN A 50 17.47 4.66 5.47
CA ASN A 50 17.11 5.46 4.29
C ASN A 50 16.73 6.92 4.59
N PHE A 51 16.87 7.41 5.83
CA PHE A 51 16.39 8.74 6.22
C PHE A 51 16.97 9.88 5.38
N SER A 52 18.19 9.71 4.88
CA SER A 52 18.88 10.69 4.04
C SER A 52 18.38 10.75 2.59
N ARG A 53 17.60 9.76 2.14
CA ARG A 53 17.10 9.60 0.75
C ARG A 53 16.00 10.63 0.45
N ASP A 54 16.03 11.24 -0.73
CA ASP A 54 15.17 12.39 -1.06
C ASP A 54 13.67 12.06 -1.06
N ASP A 55 13.28 10.88 -1.55
CA ASP A 55 11.90 10.39 -1.51
C ASP A 55 11.42 10.10 -0.08
N VAL A 56 12.32 9.62 0.79
CA VAL A 56 12.03 9.39 2.21
C VAL A 56 11.85 10.73 2.95
N LYS A 57 12.74 11.70 2.71
CA LYS A 57 12.57 13.06 3.25
C LYS A 57 11.26 13.69 2.80
N ALA A 58 10.93 13.56 1.52
CA ALA A 58 9.68 14.09 0.98
C ALA A 58 8.44 13.47 1.66
N VAL A 59 8.42 12.15 1.86
CA VAL A 59 7.29 11.50 2.54
C VAL A 59 7.24 11.83 4.04
N VAL A 60 8.39 11.94 4.72
CA VAL A 60 8.46 12.35 6.13
C VAL A 60 7.93 13.77 6.31
N ALA A 61 8.25 14.69 5.40
CA ALA A 61 7.69 16.04 5.41
C ALA A 61 6.15 16.01 5.26
N LYS A 62 5.61 15.17 4.36
CA LYS A 62 4.15 14.98 4.22
C LYS A 62 3.49 14.33 5.43
N LEU A 63 4.16 13.38 6.08
CA LEU A 63 3.69 12.81 7.34
C LEU A 63 3.65 13.87 8.44
N ARG A 64 4.66 14.76 8.50
CA ARG A 64 4.71 15.87 9.45
C ARG A 64 3.57 16.87 9.22
N GLU A 65 3.32 17.26 7.97
CA GLU A 65 2.16 18.09 7.59
C GLU A 65 0.83 17.44 8.05
N GLN A 66 0.65 16.14 7.79
CA GLN A 66 -0.54 15.40 8.20
C GLN A 66 -0.67 15.34 9.73
N ALA A 67 0.43 15.07 10.45
CA ALA A 67 0.43 15.00 11.91
C ALA A 67 0.06 16.35 12.57
N ILE A 68 0.52 17.47 11.99
CA ILE A 68 0.14 18.81 12.45
C ILE A 68 -1.37 19.02 12.31
N GLU A 69 -1.94 18.65 11.15
CA GLU A 69 -3.38 18.79 10.92
C GLU A 69 -4.20 17.85 11.82
N ASP A 70 -3.72 16.63 12.08
CA ASP A 70 -4.37 15.69 12.99
C ASP A 70 -4.41 16.19 14.43
N VAL A 71 -3.30 16.77 14.92
CA VAL A 71 -3.22 17.39 16.25
C VAL A 71 -4.15 18.60 16.33
N LYS A 72 -4.12 19.47 15.31
CA LYS A 72 -4.96 20.67 15.23
C LYS A 72 -6.46 20.34 15.17
N SER A 73 -6.80 19.23 14.52
CA SER A 73 -8.19 18.74 14.41
C SER A 73 -8.62 17.90 15.62
N GLU A 74 -7.79 17.79 16.65
CA GLU A 74 -8.04 17.01 17.87
C GLU A 74 -8.42 15.54 17.57
N VAL A 75 -7.75 14.93 16.58
CA VAL A 75 -7.93 13.51 16.29
C VAL A 75 -7.48 12.70 17.50
N ASP A 76 -8.34 11.79 17.98
CA ASP A 76 -8.08 11.01 19.18
C ASP A 76 -6.75 10.24 19.08
N GLY A 77 -5.90 10.43 20.10
CA GLY A 77 -4.58 9.83 20.18
C GLY A 77 -3.54 10.34 19.17
N ALA A 78 -3.78 11.47 18.48
CA ALA A 78 -2.85 12.01 17.49
C ALA A 78 -1.40 12.10 18.00
N VAL A 79 -0.48 11.56 17.19
CA VAL A 79 0.95 11.53 17.51
C VAL A 79 1.68 12.58 16.68
N ALA A 80 2.30 13.55 17.32
CA ALA A 80 3.13 14.55 16.66
C ALA A 80 4.44 13.96 16.11
N ILE A 81 4.98 14.59 15.07
CA ILE A 81 6.30 14.26 14.49
C ILE A 81 7.24 15.42 14.78
N ALA A 82 8.46 15.13 15.25
CA ALA A 82 9.48 16.14 15.51
C ALA A 82 9.85 16.92 14.23
N ASP A 83 10.15 18.19 14.39
CA ASP A 83 10.57 19.05 13.28
C ASP A 83 12.04 18.76 12.86
N GLU A 84 12.50 19.49 11.85
CA GLU A 84 13.83 19.27 11.26
C GLU A 84 14.97 19.79 12.15
N THR A 85 14.67 20.52 13.23
CA THR A 85 15.66 21.02 14.19
C THR A 85 16.03 19.98 15.25
N ALA A 86 15.18 18.96 15.42
CA ALA A 86 15.46 17.83 16.31
C ALA A 86 16.55 16.92 15.75
N GLU A 87 17.20 16.16 16.63
CA GLU A 87 18.18 15.15 16.23
C GLU A 87 17.54 14.09 15.33
N GLU A 88 18.30 13.56 14.35
CA GLU A 88 17.80 12.59 13.38
C GLU A 88 17.16 11.36 14.05
N THR A 89 17.73 10.91 15.17
CA THR A 89 17.20 9.79 15.94
C THR A 89 15.80 10.09 16.50
N GLU A 90 15.58 11.30 17.01
CA GLU A 90 14.27 11.73 17.53
C GLU A 90 13.24 11.89 16.41
N GLN A 91 13.67 12.43 15.26
CA GLN A 91 12.81 12.51 14.08
C GLN A 91 12.35 11.12 13.63
N ILE A 92 13.27 10.15 13.52
CA ILE A 92 12.92 8.77 13.16
C ILE A 92 11.96 8.16 14.18
N GLU A 93 12.25 8.27 15.48
CA GLU A 93 11.41 7.70 16.53
C GLU A 93 9.99 8.25 16.51
N THR A 94 9.82 9.56 16.31
CA THR A 94 8.50 10.19 16.26
C THR A 94 7.74 9.84 14.97
N VAL A 95 8.42 9.73 13.83
CA VAL A 95 7.82 9.18 12.59
C VAL A 95 7.33 7.75 12.81
N VAL A 96 8.14 6.87 13.40
CA VAL A 96 7.75 5.48 13.67
C VAL A 96 6.52 5.42 14.56
N LYS A 97 6.49 6.18 15.66
CA LYS A 97 5.32 6.24 16.56
C LYS A 97 4.08 6.74 15.84
N ASN A 98 4.20 7.78 15.01
CA ASN A 98 3.08 8.30 14.24
C ASN A 98 2.55 7.27 13.23
N VAL A 99 3.43 6.60 12.49
CA VAL A 99 3.05 5.55 11.52
C VAL A 99 2.33 4.41 12.23
N GLN A 100 2.87 3.91 13.35
CA GLN A 100 2.25 2.84 14.12
C GLN A 100 0.87 3.22 14.66
N TRP A 101 0.69 4.47 15.09
CA TRP A 101 -0.61 5.00 15.51
C TRP A 101 -1.58 5.10 14.33
N GLN A 102 -1.17 5.64 13.18
CA GLN A 102 -2.05 5.70 12.01
C GLN A 102 -2.51 4.31 11.57
N MET A 103 -1.60 3.33 11.55
CA MET A 103 -1.91 1.94 11.19
C MET A 103 -2.81 1.24 12.22
N SER A 104 -2.68 1.55 13.52
CA SER A 104 -3.54 0.94 14.55
C SER A 104 -5.02 1.34 14.43
N LEU A 105 -5.27 2.47 13.78
CA LEU A 105 -6.60 3.01 13.50
C LEU A 105 -7.08 2.75 12.05
N ASP A 106 -6.39 1.90 11.28
CA ASP A 106 -6.65 1.68 9.83
C ASP A 106 -6.79 2.99 9.03
N ARG A 107 -5.98 4.01 9.38
CA ARG A 107 -6.00 5.28 8.66
C ARG A 107 -5.38 5.10 7.28
N LYS A 108 -5.99 5.72 6.28
CA LYS A 108 -5.60 5.57 4.86
C LYS A 108 -5.10 6.88 4.26
N THR A 109 -4.31 7.64 5.02
CA THR A 109 -3.76 8.92 4.58
C THR A 109 -2.79 8.72 3.41
N ALA A 110 -2.69 9.72 2.53
CA ALA A 110 -1.83 9.63 1.35
C ALA A 110 -0.35 9.44 1.73
N ALA A 111 0.13 10.20 2.74
CA ALA A 111 1.52 10.14 3.19
C ALA A 111 1.89 8.77 3.80
N LEU A 112 0.99 8.17 4.59
CA LEU A 112 1.20 6.83 5.13
C LEU A 112 1.36 5.80 4.01
N LYS A 113 0.45 5.80 3.03
CA LYS A 113 0.48 4.86 1.90
C LYS A 113 1.74 5.01 1.05
N THR A 114 2.23 6.22 0.89
CA THR A 114 3.51 6.46 0.21
C THR A 114 4.65 5.81 0.98
N LEU A 115 4.73 5.99 2.31
CA LEU A 115 5.78 5.37 3.12
C LEU A 115 5.69 3.84 3.10
N GLU A 116 4.49 3.27 3.26
CA GLU A 116 4.26 1.82 3.14
C GLU A 116 4.79 1.29 1.81
N GLY A 117 4.49 2.00 0.71
CA GLY A 117 4.98 1.70 -0.63
C GLY A 117 6.50 1.68 -0.75
N LEU A 118 7.22 2.48 0.03
CA LEU A 118 8.69 2.51 0.05
C LEU A 118 9.30 1.39 0.90
N VAL A 119 8.54 0.81 1.83
CA VAL A 119 8.99 -0.29 2.70
C VAL A 119 8.85 -1.65 2.02
N TYR A 120 7.79 -1.87 1.23
CA TYR A 120 7.54 -3.14 0.54
C TYR A 120 8.66 -3.67 -0.39
N PRO A 121 9.38 -2.86 -1.17
CA PRO A 121 10.35 -3.35 -2.16
C PRO A 121 11.39 -4.31 -1.57
N LYS A 122 11.90 -4.01 -0.37
CA LYS A 122 12.87 -4.85 0.32
C LYS A 122 12.28 -6.21 0.67
N GLY A 123 11.03 -6.24 1.11
CA GLY A 123 10.33 -7.48 1.43
C GLY A 123 10.16 -8.40 0.23
N TYR A 124 9.77 -7.84 -0.91
CA TYR A 124 9.66 -8.59 -2.16
C TYR A 124 11.02 -9.06 -2.69
N THR A 125 12.03 -8.19 -2.64
CA THR A 125 13.39 -8.51 -3.12
C THR A 125 14.06 -9.59 -2.27
N ASP A 126 13.90 -9.52 -0.95
CA ASP A 126 14.45 -10.49 0.00
C ASP A 126 13.63 -11.80 0.06
N GLY A 127 12.52 -11.88 -0.71
CA GLY A 127 11.61 -13.03 -0.72
C GLY A 127 10.79 -13.23 0.55
N LYS A 128 10.81 -12.24 1.47
CA LYS A 128 9.98 -12.21 2.70
C LYS A 128 8.51 -11.95 2.38
N LEU A 129 8.26 -11.16 1.33
CA LEU A 129 6.94 -10.97 0.74
C LEU A 129 6.87 -11.74 -0.57
N LYS A 130 5.77 -12.46 -0.77
CA LYS A 130 5.42 -13.10 -2.04
C LYS A 130 4.05 -12.62 -2.42
N ALA A 131 3.92 -12.10 -3.64
CA ALA A 131 2.64 -11.62 -4.10
C ALA A 131 1.65 -12.79 -4.17
N GLN A 132 0.40 -12.52 -3.81
CA GLN A 132 -0.68 -13.48 -3.95
C GLN A 132 -1.72 -12.93 -4.90
N VAL A 133 -1.79 -13.49 -6.10
CA VAL A 133 -2.95 -13.34 -6.97
C VAL A 133 -3.60 -14.71 -7.11
N TYR A 134 -4.93 -14.75 -7.00
CA TYR A 134 -5.67 -15.98 -7.18
C TYR A 134 -5.44 -16.55 -8.58
N GLU A 135 -5.28 -17.87 -8.66
CA GLU A 135 -4.94 -18.55 -9.92
C GLU A 135 -6.01 -18.31 -11.00
N ASP A 136 -7.29 -18.27 -10.63
CA ASP A 136 -8.39 -17.98 -11.54
C ASP A 136 -8.40 -16.51 -11.99
N ALA A 137 -8.11 -15.57 -11.08
CA ALA A 137 -7.96 -14.16 -11.44
C ALA A 137 -6.80 -13.96 -12.42
N PHE A 138 -5.66 -14.60 -12.18
CA PHE A 138 -4.51 -14.56 -13.09
C PHE A 138 -4.86 -15.09 -14.48
N LYS A 139 -5.45 -16.30 -14.55
CA LYS A 139 -5.87 -16.91 -15.83
C LYS A 139 -6.90 -16.05 -16.57
N ALA A 140 -7.84 -15.44 -15.87
CA ALA A 140 -8.83 -14.55 -16.48
C ALA A 140 -8.16 -13.30 -17.06
N MET A 141 -7.20 -12.70 -16.35
CA MET A 141 -6.42 -11.57 -16.85
C MET A 141 -5.66 -11.91 -18.14
N GLU A 142 -4.99 -13.07 -18.20
CA GLU A 142 -4.32 -13.54 -19.42
C GLU A 142 -5.30 -13.69 -20.60
N GLN A 143 -6.46 -14.31 -20.36
CA GLN A 143 -7.47 -14.51 -21.39
C GLN A 143 -8.05 -13.19 -21.91
N TRP A 144 -8.29 -12.22 -21.03
CA TRP A 144 -8.81 -10.92 -21.42
C TRP A 144 -7.80 -10.12 -22.26
N VAL A 145 -6.52 -10.14 -21.88
CA VAL A 145 -5.46 -9.50 -22.68
C VAL A 145 -5.35 -10.17 -24.05
N ALA A 146 -5.36 -11.51 -24.11
CA ALA A 146 -5.33 -12.25 -25.36
C ALA A 146 -6.54 -11.97 -26.27
N SER A 147 -7.69 -11.61 -25.67
CA SER A 147 -8.92 -11.24 -26.38
C SER A 147 -8.98 -9.75 -26.77
N GLY A 148 -7.91 -8.98 -26.52
CA GLY A 148 -7.80 -7.58 -26.91
C GLY A 148 -8.38 -6.56 -25.92
N HIS A 149 -8.72 -6.99 -24.70
CA HIS A 149 -9.14 -6.07 -23.64
C HIS A 149 -7.94 -5.37 -23.01
N LYS A 150 -8.12 -4.10 -22.64
CA LYS A 150 -7.16 -3.38 -21.79
C LYS A 150 -7.46 -3.64 -20.32
N LEU A 151 -6.44 -3.97 -19.54
CA LEU A 151 -6.57 -4.14 -18.09
C LEU A 151 -6.08 -2.89 -17.36
N TYR A 152 -6.82 -2.49 -16.33
CA TYR A 152 -6.45 -1.41 -15.43
C TYR A 152 -6.68 -1.86 -13.99
N ILE A 153 -5.82 -1.41 -13.09
CA ILE A 153 -5.98 -1.62 -11.65
C ILE A 153 -6.53 -0.35 -11.02
N TYR A 154 -7.54 -0.49 -10.19
CA TYR A 154 -8.06 0.58 -9.36
C TYR A 154 -8.18 0.09 -7.93
N SER A 155 -7.17 0.41 -7.12
CA SER A 155 -7.11 0.02 -5.72
C SER A 155 -6.58 1.16 -4.85
N SER A 156 -6.79 1.04 -3.55
CA SER A 156 -6.45 2.08 -2.59
C SER A 156 -4.95 2.19 -2.28
N GLY A 157 -4.15 1.16 -2.60
CA GLY A 157 -2.70 1.16 -2.46
C GLY A 157 -2.00 2.10 -3.46
N SER A 158 -0.76 2.51 -3.17
CA SER A 158 0.02 3.35 -4.09
C SER A 158 0.30 2.63 -5.41
N VAL A 159 0.44 3.38 -6.51
CA VAL A 159 0.71 2.81 -7.84
C VAL A 159 1.96 1.94 -7.85
N ASP A 160 3.00 2.32 -7.09
CA ASP A 160 4.23 1.53 -7.01
C ASP A 160 4.04 0.24 -6.22
N ALA A 161 3.26 0.24 -5.14
CA ALA A 161 2.89 -0.98 -4.42
C ALA A 161 2.07 -1.92 -5.31
N GLN A 162 1.15 -1.38 -6.12
CA GLN A 162 0.40 -2.17 -7.10
C GLN A 162 1.33 -2.82 -8.13
N LYS A 163 2.26 -2.05 -8.70
CA LYS A 163 3.26 -2.60 -9.65
C LYS A 163 4.12 -3.69 -9.01
N LEU A 164 4.59 -3.50 -7.79
CA LEU A 164 5.37 -4.49 -7.05
C LEU A 164 4.57 -5.78 -6.86
N LEU A 165 3.30 -5.68 -6.45
CA LEU A 165 2.43 -6.85 -6.29
C LEU A 165 2.37 -7.67 -7.57
N PHE A 166 2.07 -7.06 -8.72
CA PHE A 166 1.91 -7.78 -9.98
C PHE A 166 3.24 -8.15 -10.66
N ALA A 167 4.37 -7.52 -10.31
CA ALA A 167 5.69 -7.89 -10.82
C ALA A 167 6.27 -9.13 -10.13
N HIS A 168 5.76 -9.49 -8.95
CA HIS A 168 6.25 -10.60 -8.12
C HIS A 168 5.24 -11.74 -7.99
N THR A 169 4.27 -11.82 -8.91
CA THR A 169 3.31 -12.93 -9.07
C THR A 169 3.75 -13.97 -10.07
#